data_AF-A0A955U4J7-F1
#
_entry.id   AF-A0A955U4J7-F1
#
_cell.length_a   1.000
_cell.length_b   1.000
_cell.length_c   1.000
_cell.angle_alpha   90.00
_cell.angle_beta   90.00
_cell.angle_gamma   90.00
#
_symmetry.space_group_name_H-M   'P 1'
#
loop_
_entity.id
_entity.type
_entity.pdbx_description
1 polymer ?
#
loop_
_entity_poly.entity_id
_entity_poly.type
_entity_poly.pdbx_seq_one_letter_code
_entity_poly.pdbx_strand_id
1 'polypeptide(L)'
;KIDVEGYEATVLHGLSRPLAALSFEVLPASRSRALACIDRLAALGTYVFRSSVQETLVFTEPDWVDVEAARAHVRALPDDARSGDLYARLA
;
A
#
# COMPACT_ATOMS: atom_id res chain seq x y z
N LYS A 1 -8.84 -0.58 -6.72
CA LYS A 1 -7.73 -1.54 -6.63
C LYS A 1 -6.88 -1.39 -7.89
N ILE A 2 -5.57 -1.20 -7.72
CA ILE A 2 -4.57 -1.20 -8.78
C ILE A 2 -3.87 -2.55 -8.67
N ASP A 3 -4.04 -3.37 -9.68
CA ASP A 3 -3.51 -4.73 -9.76
C ASP A 3 -2.97 -4.89 -11.18
N VAL A 4 -1.68 -4.64 -11.33
CA VAL A 4 -1.04 -4.47 -12.65
C VAL A 4 0.26 -5.26 -12.72
N GLU A 5 0.28 -6.43 -12.10
CA GLU A 5 1.30 -7.48 -12.32
C GLU A 5 2.75 -7.03 -12.13
N GLY A 6 3.03 -6.04 -11.26
CA GLY A 6 4.39 -5.47 -11.22
C GLY A 6 4.46 -3.97 -11.09
N TYR A 7 3.53 -3.31 -11.76
CA TYR A 7 3.74 -1.95 -12.27
C TYR A 7 2.98 -0.88 -11.48
N GLU A 8 2.55 -1.19 -10.26
CA GLU A 8 1.72 -0.32 -9.43
C GLU A 8 2.41 1.03 -9.21
N ALA A 9 3.70 1.02 -8.87
CA ALA A 9 4.49 2.24 -8.68
C ALA A 9 4.57 3.08 -9.96
N THR A 10 4.70 2.45 -11.14
CA THR A 10 4.72 3.13 -12.44
C THR A 10 3.37 3.77 -12.75
N VAL A 11 2.27 3.06 -12.51
CA VAL A 11 0.91 3.59 -12.66
C VAL A 11 0.69 4.79 -11.75
N LEU A 12 1.13 4.71 -10.48
CA LEU A 12 1.03 5.81 -9.52
C LEU A 12 1.88 7.03 -9.90
N HIS A 13 3.01 6.84 -10.59
CA HIS A 13 3.80 7.96 -11.13
C HIS A 13 3.06 8.73 -12.23
N GLY A 14 2.13 8.09 -12.95
CA GLY A 14 1.27 8.74 -13.94
C GLY A 14 0.20 9.67 -13.33
N LEU A 15 -0.06 9.59 -12.02
CA LEU A 15 -1.03 10.46 -11.36
C LEU A 15 -0.45 11.87 -11.18
N SER A 16 -1.19 12.91 -11.57
CA SER A 16 -0.84 14.32 -11.34
C SER A 16 -1.61 14.96 -10.19
N ARG A 17 -2.60 14.26 -9.64
CA ARG A 17 -3.45 14.71 -8.54
C ARG A 17 -3.72 13.54 -7.58
N PRO A 18 -3.94 13.80 -6.30
CA PRO A 18 -4.31 12.77 -5.35
C PRO A 18 -5.66 12.13 -5.70
N LEU A 19 -5.79 10.84 -5.44
CA LEU A 19 -7.06 10.10 -5.49
C LEU A 19 -7.63 9.95 -4.08
N ALA A 20 -8.95 10.02 -3.94
CA ALA A 20 -9.63 9.93 -2.64
C ALA A 20 -9.32 8.61 -1.90
N ALA A 21 -9.30 7.49 -2.63
CA ALA A 21 -8.90 6.19 -2.10
C ALA A 21 -8.43 5.26 -3.24
N LEU A 22 -7.55 4.31 -2.91
CA LEU A 22 -7.10 3.24 -3.77
C LEU A 22 -6.54 2.07 -2.95
N SER A 23 -6.15 0.98 -3.62
CA SER A 23 -5.38 -0.10 -3.00
C SER A 23 -4.38 -0.65 -4.01
N PHE A 24 -3.31 -1.27 -3.54
CA PHE A 24 -2.29 -1.94 -4.36
C PHE A 24 -1.73 -3.16 -3.64
N GLU A 25 -1.21 -4.11 -4.41
CA GLU A 25 -0.70 -5.37 -3.89
C GLU A 25 0.59 -5.19 -3.05
N VAL A 26 0.70 -5.96 -1.97
CA VAL A 26 1.90 -6.14 -1.16
C VAL A 26 2.34 -7.59 -1.23
N LEU A 27 3.48 -7.82 -1.87
CA LEU A 27 4.17 -9.10 -1.91
C LEU A 27 5.40 -9.07 -1.00
N PRO A 28 5.56 -10.00 -0.05
CA PRO A 28 6.75 -10.05 0.81
C PRO A 28 8.07 -10.21 0.04
N ALA A 29 8.06 -10.98 -1.05
CA ALA A 29 9.19 -11.09 -1.96
C ALA A 29 9.52 -9.79 -2.73
N SER A 30 8.68 -8.76 -2.65
CA SER A 30 8.81 -7.50 -3.38
C SER A 30 8.40 -6.28 -2.54
N ARG A 31 8.74 -6.25 -1.24
CA ARG A 31 8.46 -5.11 -0.34
C ARG A 31 8.88 -3.76 -0.90
N SER A 32 9.99 -3.70 -1.64
CA SER A 32 10.48 -2.46 -2.25
C SER A 32 9.47 -1.83 -3.22
N ARG A 33 8.68 -2.63 -3.94
CA ARG A 33 7.61 -2.14 -4.82
C ARG A 33 6.47 -1.50 -4.03
N ALA A 34 6.03 -2.15 -2.96
CA ALA A 34 5.01 -1.59 -2.07
C ALA A 34 5.49 -0.30 -1.40
N LEU A 35 6.75 -0.24 -0.95
CA LEU A 35 7.35 0.97 -0.38
C LEU A 35 7.39 2.12 -1.39
N ALA A 36 7.75 1.86 -2.65
CA ALA A 36 7.73 2.87 -3.71
C ALA A 36 6.32 3.42 -3.98
N CYS A 37 5.29 2.58 -3.84
CA CYS A 37 3.89 3.02 -3.93
C CYS A 37 3.52 3.95 -2.78
N ILE A 38 3.88 3.59 -1.53
CA ILE A 38 3.66 4.44 -0.35
C ILE A 38 4.35 5.79 -0.52
N ASP A 39 5.61 5.80 -0.95
CA ASP A 39 6.40 7.02 -1.17
C ASP A 39 5.77 7.92 -2.23
N ARG A 40 5.27 7.32 -3.33
CA ARG A 40 4.59 8.08 -4.38
C ARG A 40 3.29 8.72 -3.88
N LEU A 41 2.49 7.99 -3.10
CA LEU A 41 1.25 8.52 -2.52
C LEU A 41 1.53 9.64 -1.51
N ALA A 42 2.55 9.48 -0.66
CA ALA A 42 2.97 10.50 0.30
C ALA A 42 3.41 11.81 -0.38
N ALA A 43 3.98 11.72 -1.59
CA ALA A 43 4.31 12.89 -2.39
C ALA A 43 3.10 13.57 -3.05
N LEU A 44 1.97 12.87 -3.20
CA LEU A 44 0.72 13.39 -3.78
C LEU A 44 -0.23 14.01 -2.74
N GLY A 45 -0.11 13.62 -1.47
CA GLY A 45 -0.93 14.15 -0.38
C GLY A 45 -0.75 13.39 0.93
N THR A 46 -1.49 13.80 1.95
CA THR A 46 -1.54 13.09 3.24
C THR A 46 -2.45 11.88 3.11
N TYR A 47 -1.86 10.69 3.19
CA TYR A 47 -2.57 9.41 3.14
C TYR A 47 -2.48 8.66 4.46
N VAL A 48 -3.53 7.90 4.74
CA VAL A 48 -3.58 6.88 5.79
C VAL A 48 -3.88 5.51 5.17
N PHE A 49 -3.43 4.44 5.83
CA PHE A 49 -3.36 3.10 5.27
C PHE A 49 -4.01 2.04 6.17
N ARG A 50 -4.49 0.95 5.56
CA ARG A 50 -4.86 -0.32 6.22
C ARG A 50 -4.50 -1.48 5.32
N SER A 51 -4.14 -2.62 5.88
CA SER A 51 -3.79 -3.84 5.14
C SER A 51 -4.92 -4.87 5.19
N SER A 52 -5.05 -5.66 4.14
CA SER A 52 -5.84 -6.89 4.13
C SER A 52 -4.92 -8.03 3.70
N VAL A 53 -4.89 -9.11 4.47
CA VAL A 53 -4.12 -10.31 4.11
C VAL A 53 -4.91 -11.11 3.09
N GLN A 54 -4.26 -11.50 1.98
CA GLN A 54 -4.86 -12.21 0.85
C GLN A 54 -6.20 -11.55 0.43
N GLU A 55 -7.14 -12.37 0.00
CA GLU A 55 -8.48 -11.98 -0.43
C GLU A 55 -9.48 -12.04 0.74
N THR A 56 -9.01 -11.92 1.99
CA THR A 56 -9.92 -11.99 3.15
C THR A 56 -10.92 -10.83 3.17
N LEU A 57 -10.58 -9.68 2.57
CA LEU A 57 -11.34 -8.44 2.61
C LEU A 57 -11.59 -7.93 4.04
N VAL A 58 -10.74 -8.35 4.97
CA VAL A 58 -10.78 -7.96 6.38
C VAL A 58 -9.51 -7.18 6.67
N PHE A 59 -9.69 -6.01 7.27
CA PHE A 59 -8.55 -5.19 7.66
C PHE A 59 -7.83 -5.74 8.89
N THR A 60 -6.51 -5.79 8.82
CA THR A 60 -5.63 -6.28 9.89
C THR A 60 -5.59 -5.32 11.08
N GLU A 61 -5.50 -4.01 10.81
CA GLU A 61 -5.43 -2.98 11.84
C GLU A 61 -6.83 -2.61 12.33
N PRO A 62 -7.02 -2.23 13.61
CA PRO A 62 -8.31 -1.73 14.09
C PRO A 62 -8.70 -0.39 13.46
N ASP A 63 -7.70 0.46 13.19
CA ASP A 63 -7.84 1.81 12.64
C ASP A 63 -6.87 2.07 11.49
N TRP A 64 -7.07 3.19 10.80
CA TRP A 64 -6.14 3.67 9.78
C TRP A 64 -4.82 4.14 10.41
N VAL A 65 -3.70 3.81 9.76
CA VAL A 65 -2.36 4.18 10.21
C VAL A 65 -1.69 5.18 9.27
N ASP A 66 -0.75 5.98 9.77
CA ASP A 66 -0.03 6.96 8.94
C ASP A 66 1.02 6.31 8.01
N VAL A 67 1.66 7.14 7.21
CA VAL A 67 2.68 6.73 6.23
C VAL A 67 3.89 6.03 6.87
N GLU A 68 4.33 6.46 8.06
CA GLU A 68 5.50 5.88 8.72
C GLU A 68 5.17 4.50 9.31
N ALA A 69 4.01 4.37 9.94
CA ALA A 69 3.49 3.11 10.41
C ALA A 69 3.28 2.11 9.26
N ALA A 70 2.75 2.57 8.11
CA ALA A 70 2.59 1.73 6.92
C ALA A 70 3.95 1.26 6.36
N ARG A 71 4.95 2.16 6.27
CA ARG A 71 6.31 1.80 5.85
C ARG A 71 6.94 0.79 6.81
N ALA A 72 6.80 1.00 8.12
CA ALA A 72 7.32 0.09 9.14
C ALA A 72 6.67 -1.30 9.02
N HIS A 73 5.35 -1.36 8.85
CA HIS A 73 4.61 -2.60 8.64
C HIS A 73 5.14 -3.37 7.43
N VAL A 74 5.24 -2.72 6.26
CA VAL A 74 5.73 -3.38 5.03
C VAL A 74 7.18 -3.86 5.18
N ARG A 75 8.05 -3.08 5.83
CA ARG A 75 9.45 -3.49 6.09
C ARG A 75 9.55 -4.69 7.03
N ALA A 76 8.62 -4.81 7.98
CA ALA A 76 8.64 -5.85 9.01
C ALA A 76 8.00 -7.18 8.57
N LEU A 77 7.38 -7.25 7.37
CA LEU A 77 6.78 -8.49 6.87
C LEU A 77 7.83 -9.60 6.77
N PRO A 78 7.61 -10.80 7.35
CA PRO A 78 8.44 -11.98 7.11
C PRO A 78 8.53 -12.37 5.63
N ASP A 79 9.61 -13.02 5.18
CA ASP A 79 9.77 -13.47 3.78
C ASP A 79 8.71 -14.51 3.37
N ASP A 80 8.22 -15.28 4.33
CA ASP A 80 7.18 -16.31 4.18
C ASP A 80 5.76 -15.79 4.51
N ALA A 81 5.61 -14.47 4.73
CA ALA A 81 4.31 -13.88 4.95
C ALA A 81 3.39 -14.11 3.74
N ARG A 82 2.08 -14.03 3.97
CA ARG A 82 1.11 -14.07 2.88
C ARG A 82 1.06 -12.73 2.17
N SER A 83 0.80 -12.75 0.87
CA SER A 83 0.49 -11.54 0.11
C SER A 83 -0.79 -10.88 0.64
N GLY A 84 -1.01 -9.64 0.24
CA GLY A 84 -2.21 -8.89 0.59
C GLY A 84 -2.32 -7.61 -0.21
N ASP A 85 -3.29 -6.79 0.16
CA ASP A 85 -3.52 -5.46 -0.40
C ASP A 85 -3.27 -4.40 0.69
N LEU A 86 -2.60 -3.31 0.33
CA LEU A 86 -2.56 -2.10 1.14
C LEU A 86 -3.56 -1.09 0.57
N TYR A 87 -4.54 -0.74 1.39
CA TYR A 87 -5.55 0.28 1.09
C TYR A 87 -5.04 1.62 1.58
N ALA A 88 -5.25 2.65 0.77
CA ALA A 88 -4.87 4.02 1.06
C ALA A 88 -6.06 4.95 0.84
N ARG A 89 -6.26 5.91 1.72
CA ARG A 89 -7.20 7.04 1.51
C ARG A 89 -6.58 8.35 1.96
N LEU A 90 -7.06 9.46 1.40
CA LEU A 90 -6.72 10.78 1.90
C LEU A 90 -7.19 10.92 3.35
N ALA A 91 -6.34 11.51 4.19
CA ALA A 91 -6.59 11.76 5.61
C ALA A 91 -7.70 12.82 5.82
#